data_AF-A0A0K2TQ69-F1
#
_entry.id   AF-A0A0K2TQ69-F1
#
_cell.length_a   1.000
_cell.length_b   1.000
_cell.length_c   1.000
_cell.angle_alpha   90.00
_cell.angle_beta   90.00
_cell.angle_gamma   90.00
#
_symmetry.space_group_name_H-M   'P 1'
#
loop_
_entity.id
_entity.type
_entity.pdbx_description
1 polymer ?
#
loop_
_entity_poly.entity_id
_entity_poly.type
_entity_poly.pdbx_seq_one_letter_code
_entity_poly.pdbx_strand_id
1 'polypeptide(L)'
;MKTPLMSKFATIEQISLTTDIWTSCNNTPYIVYINRMQSPDQSPSFLKQRCLACHSFMTTDNNKFSIKNSIPELSIKEKVVAITTDNANVMIRAVKNTNIKHIG
;
A
#
# COMPACT_ATOMS: atom_id res chain seq x y z
N MET A 1 7.67 -20.68 -8.53
CA MET A 1 7.48 -20.03 -9.84
C MET A 1 7.19 -18.54 -9.56
N LYS A 2 8.10 -17.61 -9.87
CA LYS A 2 7.83 -16.16 -9.67
C LYS A 2 6.76 -15.73 -10.67
N THR A 3 5.62 -15.25 -10.20
CA THR A 3 4.50 -14.80 -11.05
C THR A 3 4.93 -13.66 -11.99
N PRO A 4 4.28 -13.47 -13.16
CA PRO A 4 4.55 -12.38 -14.12
C PRO A 4 4.47 -10.97 -13.51
N LEU A 5 3.93 -10.85 -12.30
CA LEU A 5 3.84 -9.61 -11.55
C LEU A 5 5.16 -9.26 -10.86
N MET A 6 5.86 -10.26 -10.31
CA MET A 6 7.15 -10.05 -9.63
C MET A 6 8.24 -9.61 -10.60
N SER A 7 8.21 -10.07 -11.86
CA SER A 7 9.13 -9.59 -12.88
C SER A 7 8.88 -8.12 -13.26
N LYS A 8 7.62 -7.66 -13.28
CA LYS A 8 7.30 -6.24 -13.47
C LYS A 8 7.80 -5.37 -12.31
N PHE A 9 7.67 -5.87 -11.08
CA PHE A 9 8.21 -5.18 -9.92
C PHE A 9 9.74 -5.10 -9.92
N ALA A 10 10.43 -6.02 -10.58
CA ALA A 10 11.89 -6.00 -10.66
C ALA A 10 12.41 -4.75 -11.38
N THR A 11 11.74 -4.32 -12.46
CA THR A 11 12.17 -3.19 -13.31
C THR A 11 11.67 -1.83 -12.83
N ILE A 12 10.81 -1.79 -11.82
CA ILE A 12 10.30 -0.53 -11.25
C ILE A 12 11.28 -0.03 -10.20
N GLU A 13 11.66 1.24 -10.26
CA GLU A 13 12.58 1.83 -9.30
C GLU A 13 11.86 2.43 -8.10
N GLN A 14 10.70 3.05 -8.34
CA GLN A 14 9.95 3.77 -7.32
C GLN A 14 8.46 3.46 -7.39
N ILE A 15 7.85 3.36 -6.21
CA ILE A 15 6.44 3.03 -6.02
C ILE A 15 5.85 4.04 -5.04
N SER A 16 4.70 4.60 -5.37
CA SER A 16 3.84 5.23 -4.37
C SER A 16 2.71 4.27 -4.01
N LEU A 17 2.38 4.23 -2.72
CA LEU A 17 1.25 3.47 -2.22
C LEU A 17 0.12 4.42 -1.87
N THR A 18 -1.09 4.06 -2.23
CA THR A 18 -2.33 4.65 -1.72
C THR A 18 -3.03 3.60 -0.90
N THR A 19 -3.48 3.97 0.29
CA THR A 19 -4.35 3.13 1.09
C THR A 19 -5.73 3.73 1.14
N ASP A 20 -6.75 2.89 1.09
CA ASP A 20 -8.12 3.29 1.36
C ASP A 20 -8.71 2.37 2.43
N ILE A 21 -9.46 2.95 3.36
CA ILE A 21 -10.01 2.30 4.54
C ILE A 21 -11.50 2.61 4.60
N TRP A 22 -12.32 1.58 4.73
CA TRP A 22 -13.77 1.74 4.83
C TRP A 22 -14.35 0.72 5.79
N THR A 23 -15.55 0.99 6.27
CA THR A 23 -16.36 0.02 6.99
C THR A 23 -17.50 -0.39 6.09
N SER A 24 -17.64 -1.68 5.83
CA SER A 24 -18.77 -2.22 5.05
C SER A 24 -20.08 -2.12 5.83
N CYS A 25 -21.20 -2.30 5.13
CA CYS A 25 -22.54 -2.27 5.73
C CYS A 25 -22.80 -3.34 6.80
N ASN A 26 -21.96 -4.38 6.88
CA ASN A 26 -22.00 -5.40 7.95
C ASN A 26 -20.99 -5.11 9.08
N ASN A 27 -20.54 -3.85 9.24
CA ASN A 27 -19.61 -3.39 10.27
C ASN A 27 -18.23 -4.07 10.23
N THR A 28 -17.81 -4.60 9.08
CA THR A 28 -16.46 -5.14 8.91
C THR A 28 -15.56 -4.05 8.32
N PRO A 29 -14.48 -3.67 9.00
CA PRO A 29 -13.56 -2.68 8.45
C PRO A 29 -12.56 -3.36 7.51
N TYR A 30 -12.28 -2.69 6.40
CA TYR A 30 -11.41 -3.15 5.33
C TYR A 30 -10.35 -2.11 5.03
N ILE A 31 -9.20 -2.58 4.58
CA ILE A 31 -8.16 -1.76 3.98
C ILE A 31 -7.75 -2.34 2.64
N VAL A 32 -7.52 -1.46 1.67
CA VAL A 32 -6.88 -1.80 0.39
C VAL A 32 -5.56 -1.07 0.26
N TYR A 33 -4.59 -1.75 -0.34
CA TYR A 33 -3.31 -1.18 -0.73
C TYR A 33 -3.26 -1.12 -2.25
N ILE A 34 -3.13 0.08 -2.79
CA ILE A 34 -3.03 0.32 -4.22
C ILE A 34 -1.65 0.86 -4.48
N ASN A 35 -0.90 0.24 -5.39
CA ASN A 35 0.34 0.83 -5.84
C ASN A 35 0.14 1.65 -7.10
N ARG A 36 0.96 2.69 -7.24
CA ARG A 36 1.16 3.39 -8.50
C ARG A 36 2.61 3.23 -8.90
N MET A 37 2.79 2.84 -10.15
CA MET A 37 4.09 2.51 -10.73
C MET A 37 4.24 3.30 -12.02
N GLN A 38 5.41 3.89 -12.20
CA GLN A 38 5.85 4.41 -13.48
C GLN A 38 6.93 3.48 -14.01
N SER A 39 6.75 2.97 -15.22
CA SER A 39 7.79 2.21 -15.89
C SER A 39 8.81 3.19 -16.50
N PRO A 40 10.13 2.92 -16.43
CA PRO A 40 11.16 3.83 -16.94
C PRO A 40 11.02 4.15 -18.42
N ASP A 41 10.44 3.23 -19.20
CA ASP A 41 10.24 3.31 -20.64
C ASP A 41 8.89 3.96 -21.04
N GLN A 42 8.06 4.36 -20.08
CA GLN A 42 6.73 4.91 -20.35
C GLN A 42 6.66 6.40 -20.02
N SER A 43 5.99 7.14 -20.91
CA SER A 43 5.61 8.53 -20.71
C SER A 43 4.97 8.73 -19.32
N PRO A 44 5.21 9.86 -18.62
CA PRO A 44 4.58 10.20 -17.34
C PRO A 44 3.05 10.11 -17.33
N SER A 45 2.42 10.18 -18.52
CA SER A 45 0.97 10.01 -18.68
C SER A 45 0.47 8.58 -18.47
N PHE A 46 1.35 7.57 -18.42
CA PHE A 46 0.99 6.17 -18.23
C PHE A 46 1.31 5.69 -16.81
N LEU A 47 0.58 6.21 -15.84
CA LEU A 47 0.59 5.66 -14.48
C LEU A 47 -0.19 4.34 -14.46
N LYS A 48 0.50 3.25 -14.14
CA LYS A 48 -0.14 1.96 -13.90
C LYS A 48 -0.50 1.85 -12.42
N GLN A 49 -1.76 1.57 -12.14
CA GLN A 49 -2.25 1.32 -10.79
C GLN A 49 -2.66 -0.14 -10.65
N ARG A 50 -2.36 -0.76 -9.50
CA ARG A 50 -2.89 -2.10 -9.16
C ARG A 50 -3.25 -2.19 -7.69
N CYS A 51 -4.33 -2.91 -7.42
CA CYS A 51 -4.60 -3.40 -6.08
C CYS A 51 -3.55 -4.47 -5.73
N LEU A 52 -2.80 -4.24 -4.66
CA LEU A 52 -1.82 -5.17 -4.13
C LEU A 52 -2.48 -6.17 -3.19
N ALA A 53 -3.31 -5.66 -2.28
CA ALA A 53 -3.98 -6.47 -1.29
C ALA A 53 -5.21 -5.75 -0.74
N CYS A 54 -6.20 -6.54 -0.32
CA CYS A 54 -7.38 -6.08 0.40
C CYS A 54 -7.58 -7.01 1.60
N HIS A 55 -7.68 -6.43 2.80
CA HIS A 55 -7.81 -7.18 4.04
C HIS A 55 -8.94 -6.62 4.88
N SER A 56 -9.75 -7.51 5.46
CA SER A 56 -10.51 -7.14 6.65
C SER A 56 -9.58 -7.09 7.86
N PHE A 57 -9.89 -6.22 8.82
CA PHE A 57 -9.19 -6.19 10.11
C PHE A 57 -10.20 -6.02 11.25
N MET A 58 -9.77 -6.22 12.49
CA MET A 58 -10.58 -5.92 13.67
C MET A 58 -10.05 -4.65 14.33
N THR A 59 -10.94 -3.69 14.58
CA THR A 59 -10.63 -2.38 15.20
C THR A 59 -10.34 -2.47 16.70
N THR A 60 -10.57 -3.62 17.33
CA THR A 60 -10.44 -3.79 18.79
C THR A 60 -8.99 -3.79 19.27
N ASP A 61 -8.02 -3.99 18.37
CA ASP A 61 -6.60 -4.03 18.71
C ASP A 61 -5.81 -3.03 17.83
N ASN A 62 -6.14 -1.73 18.00
CA ASN A 62 -5.54 -0.58 17.29
C ASN A 62 -4.01 -0.55 17.26
N ASN A 63 -3.35 -1.33 18.12
CA ASN A 63 -1.89 -1.42 18.22
C ASN A 63 -1.27 -2.50 17.32
N LYS A 64 -2.08 -3.40 16.72
CA LYS A 64 -1.58 -4.50 15.88
C LYS A 64 -1.70 -4.25 14.38
N PHE A 65 -2.42 -3.21 13.96
CA PHE A 65 -2.50 -2.86 12.56
C PHE A 65 -1.17 -2.24 12.09
N SER A 66 -0.40 -3.03 11.37
CA SER A 66 0.92 -2.65 10.86
C SER A 66 0.92 -2.78 9.35
N ILE A 67 1.09 -1.66 8.66
CA ILE A 67 1.33 -1.63 7.21
C ILE A 67 2.56 -2.49 6.85
N LYS A 68 3.53 -2.63 7.78
CA LYS A 68 4.69 -3.50 7.58
C LYS A 68 4.33 -4.99 7.48
N ASN A 69 3.20 -5.42 8.05
CA ASN A 69 2.76 -6.82 8.05
C ASN A 69 1.81 -7.16 6.89
N SER A 70 1.28 -6.14 6.20
CA SER A 70 0.44 -6.27 5.00
C SER A 70 1.20 -6.03 3.69
N ILE A 71 2.32 -5.30 3.73
CA ILE A 71 3.28 -5.17 2.61
C ILE A 71 4.30 -6.34 2.43
N PRO A 72 4.58 -7.24 3.40
CA PRO A 72 5.76 -8.10 3.37
C PRO A 72 5.71 -9.21 2.33
N GLU A 73 4.55 -9.48 1.72
CA GLU A 73 4.43 -10.43 0.61
C GLU A 73 4.99 -9.90 -0.72
N LEU A 74 5.36 -8.62 -0.76
CA LEU A 74 5.89 -8.00 -1.96
C LEU A 74 7.30 -7.46 -1.66
N SER A 75 8.29 -7.97 -2.39
CA SER A 75 9.70 -7.54 -2.43
C SER A 75 9.88 -6.10 -2.97
N ILE A 76 8.93 -5.22 -2.67
CA ILE A 76 8.79 -3.86 -3.16
C ILE A 76 8.98 -2.82 -2.06
N LYS A 77 9.07 -3.24 -0.78
CA LYS A 77 9.15 -2.33 0.37
C LYS A 77 10.26 -1.28 0.23
N GLU A 78 11.43 -1.69 -0.25
CA GLU A 78 12.58 -0.81 -0.46
C GLU A 78 12.37 0.20 -1.61
N LYS A 79 11.39 -0.06 -2.47
CA LYS A 79 11.02 0.78 -3.61
C LYS A 79 9.87 1.74 -3.28
N VAL A 80 9.25 1.63 -2.11
CA VAL A 80 8.15 2.51 -1.70
C VAL A 80 8.71 3.84 -1.23
N VAL A 81 8.49 4.90 -2.01
CA VAL A 81 9.00 6.24 -1.72
C VAL A 81 8.00 7.12 -0.96
N ALA A 82 6.70 6.81 -1.10
CA ALA A 82 5.63 7.55 -0.45
C ALA A 82 4.40 6.70 -0.20
N ILE A 83 3.66 7.03 0.86
CA ILE A 83 2.33 6.48 1.17
C ILE A 83 1.34 7.64 1.28
N THR A 84 0.19 7.51 0.63
CA THR A 84 -0.98 8.39 0.78
C THR A 84 -2.09 7.62 1.48
N THR A 85 -2.65 8.18 2.54
CA THR A 85 -3.75 7.56 3.30
C THR A 85 -4.83 8.59 3.58
N ASP A 86 -5.98 8.14 4.10
CA ASP A 86 -6.91 9.05 4.74
C ASP A 86 -6.31 9.62 6.05
N ASN A 87 -6.97 10.63 6.61
CA ASN A 87 -6.54 11.25 7.87
C ASN A 87 -7.05 10.48 9.11
N ALA A 88 -7.40 9.19 8.97
CA ALA A 88 -7.80 8.40 10.11
C ALA A 88 -6.62 8.16 11.05
N ASN A 89 -6.84 8.33 12.35
CA ASN A 89 -5.80 8.19 13.37
C ASN A 89 -5.05 6.84 13.31
N VAL A 90 -5.76 5.76 12.98
CA VAL A 90 -5.17 4.42 12.82
C VAL A 90 -4.18 4.39 11.65
N MET A 91 -4.51 5.03 10.53
CA MET A 91 -3.67 5.07 9.34
C MET A 91 -2.43 5.93 9.53
N ILE A 92 -2.59 7.11 10.12
CA ILE A 92 -1.46 8.00 10.43
C ILE A 92 -0.45 7.28 11.33
N ARG A 93 -0.91 6.58 12.38
CA ARG A 93 -0.03 5.81 13.27
C ARG A 93 0.65 4.67 12.53
N ALA A 94 -0.09 3.94 11.70
CA ALA A 94 0.45 2.82 10.94
C ALA A 94 1.52 3.27 9.94
N VAL A 95 1.33 4.40 9.25
CA VAL A 95 2.33 4.97 8.32
C VAL A 95 3.55 5.49 9.07
N LYS A 96 3.36 6.20 10.19
CA LYS A 96 4.49 6.70 11.01
C LYS A 96 5.44 5.57 11.43
N ASN A 97 4.92 4.35 11.64
CA ASN A 97 5.73 3.18 11.99
C ASN A 97 6.51 2.59 10.80
N THR A 98 6.36 3.08 9.57
CA THR A 98 7.02 2.56 8.37
C THR A 98 8.36 3.22 8.03
N ASN A 99 8.67 4.39 8.58
CA ASN A 99 9.76 5.28 8.15
C ASN A 99 9.68 5.74 6.67
N ILE A 100 8.52 5.59 6.03
CA ILE A 100 8.28 6.05 4.65
C ILE A 100 7.61 7.43 4.70
N LYS A 101 7.88 8.27 3.69
CA LYS A 101 7.25 9.59 3.58
C LYS A 101 5.73 9.46 3.48
N HIS A 102 5.01 10.11 4.39
CA HIS A 102 3.55 10.23 4.34
C HIS A 102 3.15 11.46 3.54
N ILE A 103 2.21 11.32 2.61
CA ILE A 103 1.58 12.40 1.86
C ILE A 103 0.10 12.39 2.24
N GLY A 104 -0.29 13.33 3.11
CA GLY A 104 -1.68 13.54 3.51
C GLY A 104 -2.46 14.43 2.54
#